data_AF-A0A2E4N3P4-F1
#
_entry.id   AF-A0A2E4N3P4-F1
#
_cell.length_a   1.000
_cell.length_b   1.000
_cell.length_c   1.000
_cell.angle_alpha   90.00
_cell.angle_beta   90.00
_cell.angle_gamma   90.00
#
_symmetry.space_group_name_H-M   'P 1'
#
loop_
_entity.id
_entity.type
_entity.pdbx_description
1 polymer ?
#
loop_
_entity_poly.entity_id
_entity_poly.type
_entity_poly.pdbx_seq_one_letter_code
_entity_poly.pdbx_strand_id
1 'polypeptide(L)'
;MFRNQAYPEQDGLVDRKANGMSNSVKGYWINHVVEIKDPERFGAYAEASKPMFQGDNEYGAKILLFGPVAATVLGDPVQYAAVVEFDNVQAAVEFWDDPEYAAARALMGPSDDESAVVDRRVCCIEGEALTVNPKEGFWLNHVNEIIDEAAFWRYAEASLPHFTGVTFGPVVHQHAGKQKIQLAAALGLSSISKATSIYDTPEYGTALASGGMNGGEGHVVSRTICAIEVPE
;
A
#
# COMPACT_ATOMS: atom_id res chain seq x y z
N MET A 1 -19.75 16.09 16.17
CA MET A 1 -19.49 17.25 15.28
C MET A 1 -17.99 17.27 15.00
N PHE A 2 -17.55 16.54 13.99
CA PHE A 2 -16.16 16.55 13.55
C PHE A 2 -16.06 17.55 12.40
N ARG A 3 -15.20 18.56 12.56
CA ARG A 3 -14.93 19.59 11.55
C ARG A 3 -14.14 18.93 10.42
N ASN A 4 -14.68 18.97 9.20
CA ASN A 4 -13.90 18.86 7.98
C ASN A 4 -12.79 19.92 8.03
N GLN A 5 -11.53 19.48 8.03
CA GLN A 5 -10.41 20.35 7.76
C GLN A 5 -9.93 20.01 6.35
N ALA A 6 -10.18 20.94 5.43
CA ALA A 6 -9.86 20.82 4.03
C ALA A 6 -8.34 20.85 3.80
N TYR A 7 -7.87 19.99 2.91
CA TYR A 7 -6.58 20.13 2.25
C TYR A 7 -6.55 21.44 1.45
N PRO A 8 -5.41 22.12 1.30
CA PRO A 8 -5.36 23.40 0.61
C PRO A 8 -5.76 23.26 -0.86
N GLU A 9 -6.81 23.98 -1.26
CA GLU A 9 -7.26 24.13 -2.64
C GLU A 9 -6.17 24.81 -3.48
N GLN A 10 -5.73 24.15 -4.54
CA GLN A 10 -4.93 24.77 -5.60
C GLN A 10 -5.89 25.51 -6.53
N ASP A 11 -6.01 26.83 -6.36
CA ASP A 11 -6.79 27.66 -7.27
C ASP A 11 -5.88 28.68 -7.98
N GLY A 12 -5.79 28.59 -9.30
CA GLY A 12 -4.90 29.43 -10.11
C GLY A 12 -4.70 29.01 -11.57
N LEU A 13 -5.79 29.03 -12.37
CA LEU A 13 -5.88 29.38 -13.81
C LEU A 13 -4.76 28.92 -14.78
N VAL A 14 -5.10 28.13 -15.80
CA VAL A 14 -5.25 28.56 -17.22
C VAL A 14 -5.74 27.36 -18.06
N ASP A 15 -6.82 27.59 -18.80
CA ASP A 15 -7.34 26.78 -19.91
C ASP A 15 -6.23 26.36 -20.90
N ARG A 16 -5.85 25.08 -20.90
CA ARG A 16 -5.09 24.44 -21.99
C ARG A 16 -5.80 23.18 -22.42
N LYS A 17 -6.53 23.31 -23.53
CA LYS A 17 -7.11 22.21 -24.30
C LYS A 17 -6.08 21.11 -24.60
N ALA A 18 -6.47 19.89 -24.29
CA ALA A 18 -6.12 18.61 -24.93
C ALA A 18 -4.64 18.33 -25.22
N ASN A 19 -4.02 17.54 -24.33
CA ASN A 19 -3.28 16.36 -24.74
C ASN A 19 -3.47 15.29 -23.66
N GLY A 20 -3.96 14.11 -24.06
CA GLY A 20 -4.62 13.15 -23.17
C GLY A 20 -3.73 12.54 -22.08
N MET A 21 -4.18 12.69 -20.83
CA MET A 21 -4.01 11.74 -19.72
C MET A 21 -5.23 11.90 -18.82
N SER A 22 -6.09 10.90 -18.68
CA SER A 22 -7.03 10.88 -17.56
C SER A 22 -6.24 10.54 -16.31
N ASN A 23 -5.84 11.54 -15.52
CA ASN A 23 -5.41 11.34 -14.13
C ASN A 23 -6.65 10.90 -13.32
N SER A 24 -7.01 9.62 -13.41
CA SER A 24 -8.12 9.06 -12.65
C SER A 24 -7.62 8.57 -11.30
N VAL A 25 -8.21 9.11 -10.24
CA VAL A 25 -8.10 8.55 -8.89
C VAL A 25 -8.63 7.11 -8.89
N LYS A 26 -7.96 6.22 -8.16
CA LYS A 26 -8.24 4.77 -8.07
C LYS A 26 -8.35 4.32 -6.62
N GLY A 27 -8.95 3.16 -6.42
CA GLY A 27 -8.94 2.46 -5.13
C GLY A 27 -7.79 1.45 -5.07
N TYR A 28 -7.19 1.27 -3.90
CA TYR A 28 -6.11 0.31 -3.72
C TYR A 28 -6.27 -0.52 -2.45
N TRP A 29 -6.00 -1.82 -2.55
CA TRP A 29 -5.58 -2.61 -1.39
C TRP A 29 -4.07 -2.59 -1.26
N ILE A 30 -3.57 -2.19 -0.10
CA ILE A 30 -2.15 -2.29 0.26
C ILE A 30 -2.01 -3.35 1.35
N ASN A 31 -1.42 -4.49 0.99
CA ASN A 31 -1.45 -5.70 1.81
C ASN A 31 -0.07 -6.07 2.35
N HIS A 32 -0.03 -6.39 3.65
CA HIS A 32 1.10 -7.06 4.29
C HIS A 32 0.62 -8.40 4.83
N VAL A 33 1.22 -9.51 4.38
CA VAL A 33 1.10 -10.82 5.00
C VAL A 33 2.28 -10.97 5.94
N VAL A 34 2.01 -10.86 7.24
CA VAL A 34 3.04 -10.91 8.31
C VAL A 34 3.51 -12.35 8.48
N GLU A 35 2.58 -13.29 8.58
CA GLU A 35 2.89 -14.70 8.79
C GLU A 35 1.81 -15.60 8.17
N ILE A 36 2.24 -16.63 7.43
CA ILE A 36 1.38 -17.75 7.03
C ILE A 36 1.60 -18.90 8.02
N LYS A 37 0.53 -19.27 8.75
CA LYS A 37 0.54 -20.32 9.79
C LYS A 37 0.09 -21.67 9.25
N ASP A 38 -0.81 -21.67 8.27
CA ASP A 38 -1.26 -22.85 7.53
C ASP A 38 -1.08 -22.62 6.02
N PRO A 39 0.06 -23.06 5.44
CA PRO A 39 0.36 -22.87 4.03
C PRO A 39 -0.61 -23.58 3.07
N GLU A 40 -1.22 -24.69 3.49
CA GLU A 40 -2.14 -25.46 2.64
C GLU A 40 -3.43 -24.68 2.42
N ARG A 41 -4.04 -24.22 3.52
CA ARG A 41 -5.27 -23.43 3.46
C ARG A 41 -5.06 -22.06 2.82
N PHE A 42 -3.95 -21.40 3.14
CA PHE A 42 -3.62 -20.13 2.52
C PHE A 42 -3.38 -20.28 1.01
N GLY A 43 -2.69 -21.35 0.59
CA GLY A 43 -2.51 -21.69 -0.82
C GLY A 43 -3.83 -21.96 -1.54
N ALA A 44 -4.76 -22.69 -0.92
CA ALA A 44 -6.09 -22.93 -1.48
C ALA A 44 -6.87 -21.62 -1.71
N TYR A 45 -6.83 -20.70 -0.75
CA TYR A 45 -7.41 -19.35 -0.91
C TYR A 45 -6.74 -18.56 -2.04
N ALA A 46 -5.40 -18.57 -2.10
CA ALA A 46 -4.65 -17.83 -3.11
C ALA A 46 -4.98 -18.32 -4.53
N GLU A 47 -5.02 -19.65 -4.74
CA GLU A 47 -5.39 -20.23 -6.03
C GLU A 47 -6.85 -19.96 -6.41
N ALA A 48 -7.78 -20.07 -5.45
CA ALA A 48 -9.19 -19.82 -5.69
C ALA A 48 -9.49 -18.34 -6.03
N SER A 49 -8.79 -17.39 -5.41
CA SER A 49 -9.03 -15.95 -5.60
C SER A 49 -8.31 -15.36 -6.82
N LYS A 50 -7.23 -15.99 -7.30
CA LYS A 50 -6.41 -15.49 -8.41
C LYS A 50 -7.19 -15.10 -9.69
N PRO A 51 -8.20 -15.86 -10.16
CA PRO A 51 -8.96 -15.47 -11.35
C PRO A 51 -9.79 -14.19 -11.17
N MET A 52 -10.09 -13.78 -9.94
CA MET A 52 -10.91 -12.60 -9.64
C MET A 52 -10.11 -11.30 -9.77
N PHE A 53 -8.78 -11.37 -9.88
CA PHE A 53 -7.89 -10.21 -9.89
C PHE A 53 -7.32 -9.87 -11.27
N GLN A 54 -8.04 -10.20 -12.36
CA GLN A 54 -7.61 -9.92 -13.73
C GLN A 54 -8.01 -8.51 -14.22
N GLY A 55 -8.85 -7.79 -13.47
CA GLY A 55 -9.32 -6.43 -13.80
C GLY A 55 -10.55 -6.39 -14.72
N ASP A 56 -11.10 -7.54 -15.09
CA ASP A 56 -12.24 -7.72 -15.99
C ASP A 56 -13.58 -8.02 -15.25
N ASN A 57 -13.64 -7.67 -13.97
CA ASN A 57 -14.85 -7.67 -13.15
C ASN A 57 -15.40 -6.25 -12.93
N GLU A 58 -16.60 -6.14 -12.35
CA GLU A 58 -17.29 -4.87 -12.13
C GLU A 58 -16.59 -3.89 -11.16
N TYR A 59 -15.63 -4.39 -10.38
CA TYR A 59 -14.85 -3.60 -9.42
C TYR A 59 -13.53 -3.09 -10.02
N GLY A 60 -13.15 -3.58 -11.20
CA GLY A 60 -11.83 -3.35 -11.79
C GLY A 60 -10.70 -3.99 -11.00
N ALA A 61 -10.97 -5.03 -10.19
CA ALA A 61 -10.00 -5.59 -9.25
C ALA A 61 -8.83 -6.23 -10.00
N LYS A 62 -7.63 -5.66 -9.87
CA LYS A 62 -6.43 -6.07 -10.60
C LYS A 62 -5.21 -6.13 -9.69
N ILE A 63 -4.56 -7.29 -9.58
CA ILE A 63 -3.25 -7.35 -8.90
C ILE A 63 -2.23 -6.61 -9.75
N LEU A 64 -1.65 -5.54 -9.18
CA LEU A 64 -0.53 -4.82 -9.80
C LEU A 64 0.81 -5.46 -9.43
N LEU A 65 0.94 -5.90 -8.18
CA LEU A 65 2.11 -6.64 -7.70
C LEU A 65 1.71 -7.55 -6.55
N PHE A 66 2.31 -8.73 -6.50
CA PHE A 66 2.18 -9.69 -5.42
C PHE A 66 3.41 -10.62 -5.42
N GLY A 67 3.94 -10.92 -4.24
CA GLY A 67 5.13 -11.75 -4.14
C GLY A 67 5.75 -11.77 -2.75
N PRO A 68 6.82 -12.56 -2.57
CA PRO A 68 7.58 -12.58 -1.34
C PRO A 68 8.27 -11.23 -1.11
N VAL A 69 8.31 -10.80 0.14
CA VAL A 69 9.07 -9.63 0.56
C VAL A 69 10.56 -9.96 0.53
N ALA A 70 11.35 -9.14 -0.16
CA ALA A 70 12.80 -9.28 -0.22
C ALA A 70 13.47 -8.82 1.09
N ALA A 71 12.95 -7.76 1.70
CA ALA A 71 13.38 -7.28 3.00
C ALA A 71 12.27 -6.47 3.69
N THR A 72 12.18 -6.60 5.02
CA THR A 72 11.51 -5.58 5.82
C THR A 72 12.52 -4.49 6.13
N VAL A 73 12.33 -3.31 5.55
CA VAL A 73 13.25 -2.16 5.67
C VAL A 73 13.11 -1.51 7.04
N LEU A 74 11.87 -1.42 7.54
CA LEU A 74 11.55 -0.89 8.87
C LEU A 74 10.40 -1.66 9.50
N GLY A 75 10.44 -1.82 10.81
CA GLY A 75 9.39 -2.45 11.60
C GLY A 75 9.45 -3.98 11.61
N ASP A 76 8.31 -4.60 11.94
CA ASP A 76 8.22 -6.06 12.11
C ASP A 76 8.24 -6.81 10.77
N PRO A 77 8.81 -8.03 10.74
CA PRO A 77 8.92 -8.83 9.52
C PRO A 77 7.60 -9.01 8.78
N VAL A 78 7.65 -8.87 7.45
CA VAL A 78 6.57 -9.18 6.52
C VAL A 78 7.04 -10.28 5.57
N GLN A 79 6.23 -11.33 5.37
CA GLN A 79 6.59 -12.46 4.50
C GLN A 79 6.21 -12.22 3.03
N TYR A 80 5.00 -11.71 2.79
CA TYR A 80 4.50 -11.41 1.44
C TYR A 80 3.79 -10.06 1.44
N ALA A 81 3.72 -9.43 0.28
CA ALA A 81 3.01 -8.17 0.13
C ALA A 81 2.28 -8.11 -1.21
N ALA A 82 1.23 -7.29 -1.28
CA ALA A 82 0.44 -7.14 -2.50
C ALA A 82 -0.09 -5.71 -2.67
N VAL A 83 -0.26 -5.29 -3.91
CA VAL A 83 -1.07 -4.13 -4.30
C VAL A 83 -2.13 -4.59 -5.28
N VAL A 84 -3.39 -4.32 -4.97
CA VAL A 84 -4.53 -4.54 -5.87
C VAL A 84 -5.13 -3.18 -6.21
N GLU A 85 -5.29 -2.88 -7.49
CA GLU A 85 -6.00 -1.71 -8.00
C GLU A 85 -7.47 -2.03 -8.20
N PHE A 86 -8.32 -1.02 -7.99
CA PHE A 86 -9.76 -1.04 -8.23
C PHE A 86 -10.17 0.24 -8.93
N ASP A 87 -11.33 0.23 -9.58
CA ASP A 87 -11.82 1.41 -10.31
C ASP A 87 -12.00 2.65 -9.43
N ASN A 88 -12.36 2.44 -8.16
CA ASN A 88 -12.41 3.48 -7.14
C ASN A 88 -12.35 2.82 -5.74
N VAL A 89 -12.24 3.64 -4.70
CA VAL A 89 -12.09 3.13 -3.33
C VAL A 89 -13.33 2.41 -2.80
N GLN A 90 -14.54 2.79 -3.27
CA GLN A 90 -15.77 2.09 -2.88
C GLN A 90 -15.76 0.65 -3.41
N ALA A 91 -15.34 0.45 -4.65
CA ALA A 91 -15.16 -0.89 -5.24
C ALA A 91 -14.14 -1.73 -4.46
N ALA A 92 -13.05 -1.11 -3.98
CA ALA A 92 -12.07 -1.78 -3.11
C ALA A 92 -12.69 -2.21 -1.76
N VAL A 93 -13.62 -1.44 -1.21
CA VAL A 93 -14.33 -1.82 0.01
C VAL A 93 -15.32 -2.95 -0.27
N GLU A 94 -16.15 -2.81 -1.31
CA GLU A 94 -17.24 -3.74 -1.61
C GLU A 94 -16.76 -5.11 -2.07
N PHE A 95 -15.67 -5.18 -2.85
CA PHE A 95 -15.15 -6.45 -3.38
C PHE A 95 -14.78 -7.47 -2.29
N TRP A 96 -14.52 -7.02 -1.06
CA TRP A 96 -14.28 -7.93 0.06
C TRP A 96 -15.46 -8.85 0.36
N ASP A 97 -16.68 -8.35 0.18
CA ASP A 97 -17.93 -9.06 0.43
C ASP A 97 -18.55 -9.65 -0.85
N ASP A 98 -17.84 -9.58 -1.97
CA ASP A 98 -18.22 -10.31 -3.18
C ASP A 98 -18.43 -11.81 -2.87
N PRO A 99 -19.53 -12.43 -3.32
CA PRO A 99 -19.84 -13.81 -2.96
C PRO A 99 -18.75 -14.83 -3.33
N GLU A 100 -18.08 -14.64 -4.47
CA GLU A 100 -17.02 -15.56 -4.90
C GLU A 100 -15.75 -15.34 -4.09
N TYR A 101 -15.36 -14.07 -3.86
CA TYR A 101 -14.20 -13.77 -3.05
C TYR A 101 -14.40 -14.15 -1.57
N ALA A 102 -15.59 -13.95 -1.02
CA ALA A 102 -15.96 -14.41 0.32
C ALA A 102 -15.89 -15.95 0.43
N ALA A 103 -16.33 -16.67 -0.61
CA ALA A 103 -16.19 -18.12 -0.68
C ALA A 103 -14.73 -18.57 -0.73
N ALA A 104 -13.87 -17.86 -1.47
CA ALA A 104 -12.43 -18.13 -1.47
C ALA A 104 -11.79 -17.87 -0.09
N ARG A 105 -12.14 -16.77 0.58
CA ARG A 105 -11.65 -16.47 1.95
C ARG A 105 -12.07 -17.54 2.95
N ALA A 106 -13.26 -18.11 2.81
CA ALA A 106 -13.76 -19.18 3.68
C ALA A 106 -12.90 -20.48 3.63
N LEU A 107 -12.03 -20.64 2.63
CA LEU A 107 -11.05 -21.74 2.60
C LEU A 107 -10.00 -21.63 3.72
N MET A 108 -9.79 -20.44 4.27
CA MET A 108 -8.90 -20.21 5.42
C MET A 108 -9.60 -20.49 6.76
N GLY A 109 -10.91 -20.70 6.79
CA GLY A 109 -11.67 -20.90 8.03
C GLY A 109 -12.93 -20.03 8.07
N PRO A 110 -13.46 -19.76 9.28
CA PRO A 110 -14.57 -18.83 9.44
C PRO A 110 -14.27 -17.48 8.78
N SER A 111 -15.23 -16.91 8.06
CA SER A 111 -15.04 -15.67 7.30
C SER A 111 -14.80 -14.43 8.19
N ASP A 112 -15.07 -14.55 9.49
CA ASP A 112 -14.87 -13.53 10.52
C ASP A 112 -13.55 -13.68 11.31
N ASP A 113 -12.84 -14.81 11.18
CA ASP A 113 -11.54 -15.03 11.81
C ASP A 113 -10.63 -15.97 11.01
N GLU A 114 -9.67 -15.38 10.30
CA GLU A 114 -8.62 -16.09 9.54
C GLU A 114 -7.31 -16.27 10.33
N SER A 115 -7.26 -15.86 11.61
CA SER A 115 -6.01 -15.73 12.38
C SER A 115 -5.31 -17.06 12.70
N ALA A 116 -6.03 -18.18 12.56
CA ALA A 116 -5.45 -19.53 12.65
C ALA A 116 -4.63 -19.92 11.41
N VAL A 117 -4.87 -19.27 10.26
CA VAL A 117 -4.22 -19.57 8.99
C VAL A 117 -3.22 -18.50 8.59
N VAL A 118 -3.54 -17.23 8.81
CA VAL A 118 -2.70 -16.10 8.38
C VAL A 118 -2.79 -14.93 9.36
N ASP A 119 -1.66 -14.29 9.63
CA ASP A 119 -1.62 -12.93 10.16
C ASP A 119 -1.33 -11.97 9.00
N ARG A 120 -2.31 -11.12 8.68
CA ARG A 120 -2.20 -10.14 7.60
C ARG A 120 -2.92 -8.85 7.93
N ARG A 121 -2.54 -7.81 7.19
CA ARG A 121 -3.14 -6.48 7.20
C ARG A 121 -3.58 -6.15 5.77
N VAL A 122 -4.85 -5.82 5.59
CA VAL A 122 -5.45 -5.46 4.31
C VAL A 122 -6.16 -4.12 4.50
N CYS A 123 -5.64 -3.07 3.88
CA CYS A 123 -6.19 -1.72 4.01
C CYS A 123 -6.49 -1.10 2.66
N CYS A 124 -7.54 -0.29 2.62
CA CYS A 124 -8.03 0.41 1.44
C CYS A 124 -7.60 1.87 1.49
N ILE A 125 -6.99 2.36 0.41
CA ILE A 125 -6.72 3.78 0.19
C ILE A 125 -7.32 4.24 -1.12
N GLU A 126 -7.58 5.54 -1.21
CA GLU A 126 -7.80 6.24 -2.47
C GLU A 126 -6.52 6.97 -2.84
N GLY A 127 -6.12 6.94 -4.11
CA GLY A 127 -4.89 7.57 -4.57
C GLY A 127 -4.80 7.72 -6.08
N GLU A 128 -3.75 8.40 -6.54
CA GLU A 128 -3.48 8.54 -7.97
C GLU A 128 -3.15 7.17 -8.60
N ALA A 129 -3.44 7.05 -9.91
CA ALA A 129 -3.17 5.86 -10.69
C ALA A 129 -1.68 5.47 -10.63
N LEU A 130 -1.40 4.24 -10.22
CA LEU A 130 -0.04 3.73 -10.08
C LEU A 130 0.40 2.97 -11.34
N THR A 131 1.53 3.38 -11.92
CA THR A 131 2.20 2.58 -12.96
C THR A 131 3.21 1.64 -12.30
N VAL A 132 3.16 0.37 -12.66
CA VAL A 132 4.05 -0.68 -12.14
C VAL A 132 4.72 -1.38 -13.32
N ASN A 133 6.04 -1.42 -13.34
CA ASN A 133 6.82 -2.05 -14.40
C ASN A 133 7.55 -3.31 -13.89
N PRO A 134 7.73 -4.35 -14.73
CA PRO A 134 8.52 -5.53 -14.37
C PRO A 134 9.90 -5.16 -13.83
N LYS A 135 10.38 -5.88 -12.81
CA LYS A 135 11.69 -5.71 -12.15
C LYS A 135 11.89 -4.41 -11.36
N GLU A 136 10.87 -3.56 -11.25
CA GLU A 136 10.90 -2.47 -10.27
C GLU A 136 10.87 -3.03 -8.85
N GLY A 137 11.52 -2.32 -7.94
CA GLY A 137 11.35 -2.54 -6.51
C GLY A 137 10.24 -1.63 -5.99
N PHE A 138 9.46 -2.07 -5.02
CA PHE A 138 8.44 -1.25 -4.38
C PHE A 138 8.62 -1.27 -2.87
N TRP A 139 8.41 -0.12 -2.25
CA TRP A 139 8.09 -0.02 -0.83
C TRP A 139 6.59 -0.03 -0.63
N LEU A 140 6.10 -1.00 0.14
CA LEU A 140 4.76 -0.93 0.72
C LEU A 140 4.89 -0.48 2.18
N ASN A 141 4.24 0.64 2.48
CA ASN A 141 4.33 1.30 3.78
C ASN A 141 2.96 1.25 4.46
N HIS A 142 2.94 0.73 5.68
CA HIS A 142 1.81 0.85 6.60
C HIS A 142 2.22 1.77 7.74
N VAL A 143 1.65 2.98 7.75
CA VAL A 143 1.83 3.94 8.84
C VAL A 143 0.77 3.69 9.89
N ASN A 144 1.18 3.21 11.06
CA ASN A 144 0.29 2.90 12.17
C ASN A 144 -0.12 4.17 12.92
N GLU A 145 0.83 5.10 13.07
CA GLU A 145 0.62 6.36 13.75
C GLU A 145 1.54 7.46 13.22
N ILE A 146 0.95 8.61 12.92
CA ILE A 146 1.67 9.86 12.67
C ILE A 146 1.66 10.64 14.00
N ILE A 147 2.83 10.84 14.58
CA ILE A 147 3.01 11.45 15.91
C ILE A 147 3.27 12.95 15.79
N ASP A 148 4.12 13.35 14.83
CA ASP A 148 4.36 14.74 14.45
C ASP A 148 4.02 14.91 12.96
N GLU A 149 2.82 15.41 12.70
CA GLU A 149 2.29 15.56 11.35
C GLU A 149 3.11 16.53 10.49
N ALA A 150 3.57 17.64 11.07
CA ALA A 150 4.34 18.63 10.34
C ALA A 150 5.73 18.09 9.97
N ALA A 151 6.38 17.34 10.87
CA ALA A 151 7.63 16.65 10.57
C ALA A 151 7.44 15.54 9.54
N PHE A 152 6.36 14.75 9.67
CA PHE A 152 6.04 13.66 8.76
C PHE A 152 5.87 14.15 7.31
N TRP A 153 5.05 15.19 7.09
CA TRP A 153 4.79 15.69 5.74
C TRP A 153 6.00 16.38 5.12
N ARG A 154 6.82 17.11 5.90
CA ARG A 154 8.09 17.65 5.40
C ARG A 154 9.02 16.55 4.89
N TYR A 155 9.12 15.45 5.63
CA TYR A 155 9.87 14.28 5.18
C TYR A 155 9.24 13.65 3.92
N ALA A 156 7.93 13.43 3.93
CA ALA A 156 7.22 12.76 2.84
C ALA A 156 7.43 13.51 1.53
N GLU A 157 7.22 14.84 1.51
CA GLU A 157 7.50 15.70 0.35
C GLU A 157 8.96 15.61 -0.11
N ALA A 158 9.91 15.72 0.82
CA ALA A 158 11.34 15.64 0.51
C ALA A 158 11.75 14.27 -0.05
N SER A 159 11.01 13.20 0.26
CA SER A 159 11.30 11.84 -0.20
C SER A 159 10.80 11.55 -1.62
N LEU A 160 9.77 12.26 -2.10
CA LEU A 160 9.10 12.00 -3.38
C LEU A 160 10.05 11.88 -4.59
N PRO A 161 11.10 12.71 -4.74
CA PRO A 161 12.02 12.63 -5.87
C PRO A 161 12.80 11.31 -5.98
N HIS A 162 12.78 10.47 -4.95
CA HIS A 162 13.46 9.16 -4.97
C HIS A 162 12.62 8.04 -5.58
N PHE A 163 11.32 8.26 -5.82
CA PHE A 163 10.40 7.23 -6.29
C PHE A 163 10.07 7.37 -7.77
N THR A 164 9.91 6.24 -8.46
CA THR A 164 9.57 6.19 -9.90
C THR A 164 8.07 6.30 -10.14
N GLY A 165 7.26 5.94 -9.14
CA GLY A 165 5.82 6.07 -9.12
C GLY A 165 5.33 6.00 -7.68
N VAL A 166 4.26 6.72 -7.35
CA VAL A 166 3.73 6.77 -5.99
C VAL A 166 2.21 6.70 -6.01
N THR A 167 1.65 5.98 -5.05
CA THR A 167 0.27 6.16 -4.62
C THR A 167 0.23 6.02 -3.11
N PHE A 168 -0.43 6.94 -2.44
CA PHE A 168 -0.53 6.96 -1.00
C PHE A 168 -1.76 7.75 -0.57
N GLY A 169 -2.29 7.41 0.60
CA GLY A 169 -3.46 8.09 1.13
C GLY A 169 -3.82 7.61 2.54
N PRO A 170 -4.69 8.36 3.23
CA PRO A 170 -5.27 7.88 4.47
C PRO A 170 -6.03 6.58 4.22
N VAL A 171 -5.94 5.65 5.17
CA VAL A 171 -6.71 4.41 5.11
C VAL A 171 -8.18 4.74 5.37
N VAL A 172 -9.03 4.50 4.37
CA VAL A 172 -10.48 4.73 4.47
C VAL A 172 -11.21 3.52 5.06
N HIS A 173 -10.63 2.32 4.91
CA HIS A 173 -11.18 1.07 5.42
C HIS A 173 -10.06 0.04 5.65
N GLN A 174 -10.20 -0.79 6.68
CA GLN A 174 -9.28 -1.89 6.95
C GLN A 174 -10.06 -3.19 7.08
N HIS A 175 -9.86 -4.08 6.12
CA HIS A 175 -10.57 -5.37 6.01
C HIS A 175 -10.06 -6.40 7.02
N ALA A 176 -8.74 -6.43 7.23
CA ALA A 176 -8.10 -7.42 8.08
C ALA A 176 -6.91 -6.83 8.85
N GLY A 177 -6.57 -7.48 9.96
CA GLY A 177 -5.46 -7.12 10.84
C GLY A 177 -5.90 -6.32 12.07
N LYS A 178 -5.26 -6.59 13.22
CA LYS A 178 -5.56 -5.92 14.50
C LYS A 178 -4.84 -4.58 14.68
N GLN A 179 -3.68 -4.43 14.05
CA GLN A 179 -2.93 -3.19 14.09
C GLN A 179 -3.62 -2.17 13.19
N LYS A 180 -4.00 -1.03 13.76
CA LYS A 180 -4.60 0.07 13.01
C LYS A 180 -3.56 0.67 12.06
N ILE A 181 -3.97 0.91 10.82
CA ILE A 181 -3.19 1.66 9.83
C ILE A 181 -3.90 2.99 9.58
N GLN A 182 -3.17 4.11 9.73
CA GLN A 182 -3.66 5.46 9.47
C GLN A 182 -3.45 5.88 8.02
N LEU A 183 -2.30 5.53 7.44
CA LEU A 183 -1.94 5.85 6.08
C LEU A 183 -1.22 4.65 5.46
N ALA A 184 -1.46 4.39 4.19
CA ALA A 184 -0.72 3.40 3.43
C ALA A 184 -0.16 4.00 2.15
N ALA A 185 0.93 3.41 1.64
CA ALA A 185 1.57 3.83 0.40
C ALA A 185 2.17 2.64 -0.35
N ALA A 186 2.18 2.74 -1.68
CA ALA A 186 3.04 1.98 -2.58
C ALA A 186 3.96 2.96 -3.32
N LEU A 187 5.27 2.76 -3.18
CA LEU A 187 6.31 3.69 -3.66
C LEU A 187 7.31 2.92 -4.50
N GLY A 188 7.34 3.17 -5.81
CA GLY A 188 8.19 2.50 -6.78
C GLY A 188 9.64 2.99 -6.74
N LEU A 189 10.57 2.09 -6.97
CA LEU A 189 12.01 2.32 -7.08
C LEU A 189 12.54 1.56 -8.30
N SER A 190 13.66 2.03 -8.84
CA SER A 190 14.24 1.49 -10.07
C SER A 190 14.61 0.01 -10.04
N SER A 191 14.77 -0.59 -8.85
CA SER A 191 15.06 -2.02 -8.68
C SER A 191 14.86 -2.46 -7.24
N ILE A 192 14.77 -3.78 -7.01
CA ILE A 192 14.76 -4.34 -5.66
C ILE A 192 16.02 -3.99 -4.86
N SER A 193 17.18 -3.95 -5.51
CA SER A 193 18.44 -3.57 -4.86
C SER A 193 18.40 -2.12 -4.35
N LYS A 194 17.76 -1.20 -5.09
CA LYS A 194 17.55 0.16 -4.60
C LYS A 194 16.55 0.16 -3.45
N ALA A 195 15.44 -0.56 -3.57
CA ALA A 195 14.42 -0.67 -2.52
C ALA A 195 14.98 -1.22 -1.20
N THR A 196 15.93 -2.15 -1.22
CA THR A 196 16.50 -2.72 0.02
C THR A 196 17.64 -1.90 0.63
N SER A 197 18.23 -0.94 -0.11
CA SER A 197 19.43 -0.22 0.34
C SER A 197 19.27 1.28 0.47
N ILE A 198 18.33 1.91 -0.24
CA ILE A 198 18.23 3.38 -0.31
C ILE A 198 18.03 4.02 1.06
N TYR A 199 17.33 3.36 1.99
CA TYR A 199 17.02 3.92 3.31
C TYR A 199 18.28 4.34 4.10
N ASP A 200 19.37 3.59 3.94
CA ASP A 200 20.64 3.82 4.64
C ASP A 200 21.60 4.74 3.87
N THR A 201 21.16 5.30 2.74
CA THR A 201 22.02 6.15 1.91
C THR A 201 22.03 7.60 2.40
N PRO A 202 23.14 8.34 2.24
CA PRO A 202 23.18 9.77 2.55
C PRO A 202 22.14 10.57 1.78
N GLU A 203 21.85 10.17 0.52
CA GLU A 203 20.87 10.84 -0.32
C GLU A 203 19.47 10.79 0.32
N TYR A 204 19.02 9.61 0.73
CA TYR A 204 17.72 9.46 1.40
C TYR A 204 17.73 10.02 2.83
N GLY A 205 18.89 9.99 3.50
CA GLY A 205 19.11 10.65 4.78
C GLY A 205 18.78 12.15 4.75
N THR A 206 18.91 12.84 3.61
CA THR A 206 18.49 14.26 3.50
C THR A 206 16.97 14.44 3.61
N ALA A 207 16.18 13.51 3.10
CA ALA A 207 14.72 13.52 3.25
C ALA A 207 14.34 13.23 4.71
N LEU A 208 14.97 12.24 5.35
CA LEU A 208 14.79 11.97 6.79
C LEU A 208 15.13 13.20 7.64
N ALA A 209 16.21 13.92 7.31
CA ALA A 209 16.63 15.14 7.99
C ALA A 209 15.58 16.26 7.92
N SER A 210 14.84 16.35 6.80
CA SER A 210 13.78 17.35 6.61
C SER A 210 12.61 17.14 7.58
N GLY A 211 12.38 15.90 8.01
CA GLY A 211 11.47 15.55 9.10
C GLY A 211 12.13 15.43 10.48
N GLY A 212 13.44 15.70 10.62
CA GLY A 212 14.14 15.56 11.91
C GLY A 212 14.48 14.12 12.33
N MET A 213 14.47 13.15 11.40
CA MET A 213 14.56 11.71 11.71
C MET A 213 15.98 11.10 11.62
N ASN A 214 17.04 11.91 11.55
CA ASN A 214 18.44 11.41 11.41
C ASN A 214 18.93 10.49 12.53
N GLY A 215 18.31 10.54 13.71
CA GLY A 215 18.64 9.72 14.88
C GLY A 215 17.57 8.69 15.24
N GLY A 216 16.57 8.49 14.37
CA GLY A 216 15.42 7.63 14.59
C GLY A 216 14.08 8.33 14.36
N GLU A 217 13.09 7.56 13.92
CA GLU A 217 11.79 8.09 13.45
C GLU A 217 10.65 7.97 14.46
N GLY A 218 10.84 7.27 15.58
CA GLY A 218 9.76 6.93 16.51
C GLY A 218 9.12 8.12 17.27
N HIS A 219 9.65 9.33 17.12
CA HIS A 219 9.03 10.57 17.62
C HIS A 219 8.18 11.28 16.56
N VAL A 220 8.25 10.85 15.30
CA VAL A 220 7.53 11.41 14.15
C VAL A 220 6.49 10.42 13.64
N VAL A 221 6.86 9.15 13.50
CA VAL A 221 6.03 8.13 12.86
C VAL A 221 6.30 6.74 13.42
N SER A 222 5.25 5.94 13.55
CA SER A 222 5.31 4.48 13.74
C SER A 222 4.82 3.79 12.47
N ARG A 223 5.65 2.95 11.86
CA ARG A 223 5.34 2.33 10.56
C ARG A 223 6.05 1.00 10.34
N THR A 224 5.57 0.27 9.34
CA THR A 224 6.26 -0.87 8.73
C THR A 224 6.50 -0.58 7.26
N ILE A 225 7.73 -0.77 6.79
CA ILE A 225 8.07 -0.66 5.36
C ILE A 225 8.66 -2.00 4.92
N CYS A 226 8.08 -2.60 3.88
CA CYS A 226 8.64 -3.78 3.23
C CYS A 226 9.01 -3.49 1.78
N ALA A 227 10.06 -4.17 1.30
CA ALA A 227 10.53 -4.10 -0.08
C ALA A 227 10.13 -5.37 -0.84
N ILE A 228 9.49 -5.20 -1.99
CA ILE A 228 9.00 -6.26 -2.86
C ILE A 228 9.41 -5.98 -4.31
N GLU A 229 9.71 -7.02 -5.09
CA GLU A 229 10.03 -6.89 -6.52
C GLU A 229 8.81 -7.22 -7.38
N VAL A 230 8.60 -6.46 -8.45
CA VAL A 230 7.61 -6.78 -9.48
C VAL A 230 8.14 -7.97 -10.30
N PRO A 231 7.36 -9.07 -10.44
CA PRO A 231 7.75 -10.22 -11.27
C PRO A 231 8.06 -9.84 -12.73
N GLU A 232 8.73 -10.76 -13.45
CA GLU A 232 9.03 -10.61 -14.89
C GLU A 232 7.78 -10.54 -15.78
#